data_AF-A0A7Y3PVT5-F1
#
_entry.id   AF-A0A7Y3PVT5-F1
#
_cell.length_a   1.000
_cell.length_b   1.000
_cell.length_c   1.000
_cell.angle_alpha   90.00
_cell.angle_beta   90.00
_cell.angle_gamma   90.00
#
_symmetry.space_group_name_H-M   'P 1'
#
loop_
_entity.id
_entity.type
_entity.pdbx_description
1 polymer ?
#
loop_
_entity_poly.entity_id
_entity_poly.type
_entity_poly.pdbx_seq_one_letter_code
_entity_poly.pdbx_strand_id
1 'polypeptide(L)' 'RRPGDPARVVASADRITTELGWKAKHDIQDMITSAWEGWVRLHPESARG' A
#
# COMPACT_ATOMS: atom_id res chain seq x y z
N ARG A 1 -11.24 -8.96 12.56
CA ARG A 1 -9.92 -9.32 13.16
C ARG A 1 -9.85 -10.82 13.29
N ARG A 2 -8.73 -11.46 12.93
CA ARG A 2 -8.50 -12.84 13.34
C ARG A 2 -8.21 -12.84 14.85
N PRO A 3 -8.61 -13.88 15.61
CA PRO A 3 -8.20 -14.01 17.01
C PRO A 3 -6.66 -13.93 17.07
N GLY A 4 -6.12 -12.99 17.85
CA GLY A 4 -4.68 -12.78 18.01
C GLY A 4 -4.09 -11.53 17.36
N ASP A 5 -4.81 -10.86 16.45
CA ASP A 5 -4.28 -9.63 15.84
C ASP A 5 -4.45 -8.41 16.76
N PRO A 6 -3.40 -7.57 16.92
CA PRO A 6 -3.48 -6.39 17.78
C PRO A 6 -4.42 -5.29 17.24
N ALA A 7 -4.86 -4.45 18.19
CA ALA A 7 -5.15 -3.02 18.07
C ALA A 7 -4.87 -2.36 16.70
N ARG A 8 -3.57 -2.17 16.52
CA ARG A 8 -2.97 -1.29 15.55
C ARG A 8 -1.50 -1.67 15.50
N VAL A 9 -0.96 -1.73 14.30
CA VAL A 9 0.48 -1.91 14.07
C VAL A 9 0.86 -0.90 13.01
N VAL A 10 1.70 0.06 13.37
CA VAL A 10 2.23 1.07 12.46
C VAL A 10 3.71 1.23 12.76
N ALA A 11 4.55 1.13 11.73
CA ALA A 11 5.98 1.36 11.85
C ALA A 11 6.30 2.86 11.78
N SER A 12 7.30 3.31 12.55
CA SER A 12 7.88 4.65 12.35
C SER A 12 8.76 4.66 11.10
N ALA A 13 8.68 5.75 10.34
CA ALA A 13 9.54 6.03 9.19
C ALA A 13 10.72 6.96 9.54
N ASP A 14 10.85 7.39 10.80
CA ASP A 14 11.78 8.46 11.19
C ASP A 14 13.22 8.11 10.86
N ARG A 15 13.65 6.88 11.16
CA ARG A 15 15.04 6.44 10.96
C ARG A 15 15.45 6.51 9.49
N ILE A 16 14.63 5.98 8.58
CA ILE A 16 14.94 5.96 7.16
C ILE A 16 14.87 7.37 6.55
N THR A 17 14.00 8.24 7.08
CA THR A 17 13.98 9.66 6.71
C THR A 17 15.24 10.38 7.16
N THR A 18 15.71 10.16 8.38
CA THR A 18 16.94 10.79 8.91
C THR A 18 18.19 10.30 8.19
N GLU A 19 18.35 8.99 8.03
CA GLU A 19 19.59 8.40 7.51
C GLU A 19 19.70 8.51 5.99
N LEU A 20 18.58 8.39 5.27
CA LEU A 20 18.58 8.29 3.81
C LEU A 20 17.82 9.42 3.10
N GLY A 21 17.21 10.35 3.84
CA GLY A 21 16.34 11.37 3.26
C GLY A 21 15.08 10.78 2.61
N TRP A 22 14.77 9.51 2.86
CA TRP A 22 13.66 8.82 2.23
C TRP A 22 12.32 9.29 2.79
N LYS A 23 11.32 9.39 1.92
CA LYS A 23 9.93 9.68 2.29
C LYS A 23 8.99 8.83 1.44
N ALA A 24 7.92 8.32 2.05
CA ALA A 24 6.81 7.73 1.33
C ALA A 24 6.17 8.79 0.43
N LYS A 25 5.94 8.43 -0.85
CA LYS A 25 5.42 9.35 -1.87
C LYS A 25 3.99 9.04 -2.31
N HIS A 26 3.48 7.86 -1.96
CA HIS A 26 2.19 7.38 -2.38
C HIS A 26 1.23 7.34 -1.20
N ASP A 27 0.02 7.84 -1.41
CA ASP A 27 -1.06 7.71 -0.45
C ASP A 27 -1.85 6.41 -0.67
N ILE A 28 -2.93 6.24 0.10
CA ILE A 28 -3.78 5.05 0.00
C ILE A 28 -4.46 4.94 -1.37
N GLN A 29 -4.87 6.06 -1.96
CA GLN A 29 -5.54 6.05 -3.27
C GLN A 29 -4.56 5.67 -4.38
N ASP A 30 -3.33 6.18 -4.32
CA ASP A 30 -2.26 5.80 -5.25
C ASP A 30 -1.97 4.29 -5.19
N MET A 31 -1.89 3.75 -3.97
CA MET A 31 -1.63 2.33 -3.74
C MET A 31 -2.76 1.44 -4.27
N ILE A 32 -4.03 1.82 -4.03
CA ILE A 32 -5.19 1.07 -4.51
C ILE A 32 -5.26 1.12 -6.05
N THR A 33 -5.09 2.31 -6.62
CA THR A 33 -5.19 2.53 -8.07
C THR A 33 -4.13 1.71 -8.80
N SER A 34 -2.87 1.82 -8.41
CA SER A 34 -1.77 1.10 -9.07
C SER A 34 -1.90 -0.43 -8.93
N ALA A 35 -2.36 -0.93 -7.78
CA ALA A 35 -2.61 -2.35 -7.58
C ALA A 35 -3.75 -2.85 -8.49
N TRP A 36 -4.85 -2.11 -8.60
CA TRP A 36 -5.99 -2.47 -9.44
C TRP A 36 -5.64 -2.42 -10.93
N GLU A 37 -4.99 -1.34 -11.39
CA GLU A 37 -4.54 -1.21 -12.77
C GLU A 37 -3.57 -2.33 -13.17
N GLY A 38 -2.62 -2.65 -12.29
CA GLY A 38 -1.69 -3.77 -12.48
C GLY A 38 -2.41 -5.12 -12.58
N TRP A 39 -3.41 -5.35 -11.73
CA TRP A 39 -4.23 -6.55 -11.77
C TRP A 39 -5.04 -6.66 -13.06
N VAL A 40 -5.78 -5.62 -13.43
CA VAL A 40 -6.61 -5.59 -14.64
C VAL A 40 -5.78 -5.77 -15.92
N ARG A 41 -4.55 -5.26 -15.95
CA ARG A 41 -3.62 -5.50 -17.07
C ARG A 41 -3.35 -6.99 -17.31
N LEU A 42 -3.31 -7.79 -16.24
CA LEU A 42 -3.11 -9.24 -16.30
C LEU A 42 -4.44 -10.01 -16.44
N HIS A 43 -5.55 -9.37 -16.07
CA HIS A 43 -6.91 -9.92 -16.06
C HIS A 43 -7.92 -8.97 -16.73
N PRO A 44 -7.87 -8.79 -18.06
CA PRO A 44 -8.70 -7.81 -18.77
C PRO A 44 -10.21 -8.03 -18.62
N GLU A 45 -10.64 -9.26 -18.34
CA GLU A 45 -12.02 -9.61 -18.00
C GLU A 45 -12.52 -8.93 -16.72
N SER A 46 -11.62 -8.64 -15.78
CA SER A 46 -11.95 -7.98 -14.50
C SER A 46 -12.17 -6.48 -14.65
N ALA A 47 -11.85 -5.90 -15.81
CA ALA A 47 -12.08 -4.48 -16.09
C ALA A 47 -13.58 -4.11 -16.19
N ARG A 48 -14.45 -5.11 -16.40
CA ARG A 48 -15.89 -4.93 -16.62
C ARG A 48 -16.65 -5.35 -15.37
N GLY A 49 -16.77 -4.43 -14.42
CA GLY A 49 -17.74 -4.45 -13.32
C GLY A 49 -18.80 -3.39 -13.52
#